data_AF-A0A2N1WAV1-F1
#
_entry.id   AF-A0A2N1WAV1-F1
#
_cell.length_a   1.000
_cell.length_b   1.000
_cell.length_c   1.000
_cell.angle_alpha   90.00
_cell.angle_beta   90.00
_cell.angle_gamma   90.00
#
_symmetry.space_group_name_H-M   'P 1'
#
loop_
_entity.id
_entity.type
_entity.pdbx_description
1 polymer ?
#
loop_
_entity_poly.entity_id
_entity_poly.type
_entity_poly.pdbx_seq_one_letter_code
_entity_poly.pdbx_strand_id
1 'polypeptide(L)'
;MVLALFHMPTSGLVREPTATEWIVIAVAIGVVGGWLFHLFLGEERSPDRLFVALAGAVVLTTGAANYVGMSALLPGLLLGVILVNTSRQRNEVGNLLAKVDRPLYFLMLICAGALWAPSATDVFVPVLAFLALRGLGKVGGGYFAARANGALGAFGPRWGLALLGQGGLAIALALDYSLSPTAIEPSLVFTAALCSVLLTDSFSARLARDVVGGLPEEILLPSPARPSASGD
;
A
#
# COMPACT_ATOMS: atom_id res chain seq x y z
N MET A 1 5.10 -0.97 -12.83
CA MET A 1 6.13 -0.31 -13.66
C MET A 1 6.78 -1.29 -14.66
N VAL A 2 7.19 -2.50 -14.25
CA VAL A 2 7.74 -3.52 -15.19
C VAL A 2 6.67 -4.16 -16.10
N LEU A 3 5.40 -4.20 -15.67
CA LEU A 3 4.34 -4.87 -16.45
C LEU A 3 3.74 -4.07 -17.61
N ALA A 4 4.03 -2.78 -17.71
CA ALA A 4 3.59 -1.95 -18.83
C ALA A 4 4.38 -2.23 -20.13
N LEU A 5 5.43 -3.06 -20.06
CA LEU A 5 6.30 -3.41 -21.20
C LEU A 5 5.83 -4.64 -21.99
N PHE A 6 4.82 -5.39 -21.52
CA PHE A 6 4.51 -6.73 -22.04
C PHE A 6 3.04 -6.98 -22.43
N HIS A 7 2.25 -5.94 -22.71
CA HIS A 7 0.88 -6.19 -23.20
C HIS A 7 0.91 -6.76 -24.63
N MET A 8 0.22 -7.90 -24.83
CA MET A 8 -0.09 -8.49 -26.14
C MET A 8 -1.47 -7.99 -26.62
N PRO A 9 -1.71 -7.95 -27.95
CA PRO A 9 -2.65 -7.02 -28.55
C PRO A 9 -4.08 -7.55 -28.59
N THR A 10 -5.03 -6.80 -28.03
CA THR A 10 -6.43 -6.91 -28.44
C THR A 10 -7.07 -5.52 -28.60
N SER A 11 -7.48 -5.26 -29.84
CA SER A 11 -8.42 -4.23 -30.35
C SER A 11 -7.87 -2.91 -30.91
N GLY A 12 -8.02 -2.76 -32.24
CA GLY A 12 -8.56 -1.58 -32.91
C GLY A 12 -7.73 -0.29 -33.03
N LEU A 13 -6.64 -0.12 -32.28
CA LEU A 13 -5.82 1.09 -32.36
C LEU A 13 -4.69 0.94 -33.39
N VAL A 14 -4.50 1.99 -34.20
CA VAL A 14 -3.47 2.08 -35.28
C VAL A 14 -2.03 1.93 -34.73
N ARG A 15 -1.84 2.08 -33.42
CA ARG A 15 -0.58 1.90 -32.69
C ARG A 15 -0.85 1.57 -31.22
N GLU A 16 -0.06 0.68 -30.62
CA GLU A 16 -0.08 0.48 -29.17
C GLU A 16 0.46 1.72 -28.44
N PRO A 17 -0.21 2.19 -27.37
CA PRO A 17 0.31 3.32 -26.59
C PRO A 17 1.65 2.97 -25.96
N THR A 18 2.62 3.84 -26.16
CA THR A 18 3.95 3.78 -25.57
C THR A 18 3.89 3.93 -24.04
N ALA A 19 4.91 3.45 -23.33
CA ALA A 19 4.98 3.52 -21.87
C ALA A 19 4.79 4.95 -21.31
N THR A 20 5.27 5.96 -22.04
CA THR A 20 5.08 7.37 -21.68
C THR A 20 3.62 7.79 -21.79
N GLU A 21 2.91 7.36 -22.83
CA GLU A 21 1.49 7.66 -23.00
C GLU A 21 0.66 7.03 -21.88
N TRP A 22 0.96 5.79 -21.46
CA TRP A 22 0.32 5.16 -20.32
C TRP A 22 0.52 5.92 -19.00
N ILE A 23 1.73 6.44 -18.76
CA ILE A 23 2.01 7.26 -17.58
C ILE A 23 1.21 8.56 -17.65
N VAL A 24 1.18 9.22 -18.81
CA VAL A 24 0.41 10.46 -19.00
C VAL A 24 -1.08 10.22 -18.76
N ILE A 25 -1.64 9.11 -19.25
CA ILE A 25 -3.03 8.72 -19.00
C ILE A 25 -3.27 8.48 -17.52
N ALA A 26 -2.39 7.72 -16.85
CA ALA A 26 -2.50 7.47 -15.41
C ALA A 26 -2.50 8.76 -14.59
N VAL A 27 -1.62 9.69 -14.95
CA VAL A 27 -1.52 11.01 -14.33
C VAL A 27 -2.77 11.84 -14.61
N ALA A 28 -3.25 11.86 -15.86
CA ALA A 28 -4.46 12.56 -16.22
C ALA A 28 -5.68 12.04 -15.43
N ILE A 29 -5.84 10.72 -15.32
CA ILE A 29 -6.94 10.11 -14.54
C ILE A 29 -6.83 10.52 -13.06
N GLY A 30 -5.65 10.44 -12.46
CA GLY A 30 -5.45 10.85 -11.07
C GLY A 30 -5.74 12.34 -10.83
N VAL A 31 -5.29 13.21 -11.74
CA VAL A 31 -5.54 14.66 -11.69
C VAL A 31 -7.01 14.99 -11.85
N VAL A 32 -7.68 14.40 -12.84
CA VAL A 32 -9.11 14.58 -13.06
C VAL A 32 -9.90 14.07 -11.85
N GLY A 33 -9.53 12.92 -11.28
CA GLY A 33 -10.14 12.39 -10.06
C GLY A 33 -9.99 13.34 -8.87
N GLY A 34 -8.80 13.91 -8.67
CA GLY A 34 -8.54 14.88 -7.59
C GLY A 34 -9.26 16.22 -7.79
N TRP A 35 -9.36 16.69 -9.04
CA TRP A 35 -10.15 17.87 -9.38
C TRP A 35 -11.64 17.65 -9.13
N LEU A 36 -12.15 16.48 -9.53
CA LEU A 36 -13.56 16.12 -9.35
C LEU A 36 -13.92 15.93 -7.86
N PHE A 37 -12.98 15.45 -7.05
CA PHE A 37 -13.14 15.44 -5.60
C PHE A 37 -13.39 16.84 -5.04
N HIS A 38 -12.63 17.85 -5.48
CA HIS A 38 -12.83 19.23 -5.05
C HIS A 38 -14.19 19.76 -5.52
N LEU A 39 -14.66 19.36 -6.71
CA LEU A 39 -15.99 19.70 -7.20
C LEU A 39 -17.11 19.07 -6.34
N PHE A 40 -16.95 17.82 -5.91
CA PHE A 40 -17.95 17.12 -5.09
C PHE A 40 -17.99 17.58 -3.62
N LEU A 41 -16.84 18.00 -3.08
CA LEU A 41 -16.78 18.46 -1.69
C LEU A 41 -17.53 19.79 -1.50
N GLY A 42 -17.43 20.71 -2.47
CA GLY A 42 -18.09 22.03 -2.41
C GLY A 42 -17.66 22.87 -1.19
N GLU A 43 -18.50 23.84 -0.79
CA GLU A 43 -18.26 24.69 0.39
C GLU A 43 -18.51 24.00 1.75
N GLU A 44 -19.19 22.86 1.74
CA GLU A 44 -19.80 22.26 2.92
C GLU A 44 -18.88 21.23 3.58
N ARG A 45 -18.72 21.34 4.89
CA ARG A 45 -17.62 20.70 5.63
C ARG A 45 -18.07 19.56 6.54
N SER A 46 -19.09 18.80 6.13
CA SER A 46 -19.56 17.67 6.92
C SER A 46 -18.71 16.41 6.69
N PRO A 47 -18.41 15.61 7.73
CA PRO A 47 -17.67 14.36 7.60
C PRO A 47 -18.31 13.37 6.63
N ASP A 48 -19.64 13.34 6.59
CA ASP A 48 -20.41 12.45 5.71
C ASP A 48 -20.24 12.84 4.24
N ARG A 49 -20.28 14.13 3.92
CA ARG A 49 -20.04 14.62 2.56
C ARG A 49 -18.60 14.37 2.12
N LEU A 50 -17.65 14.51 3.04
CA LEU A 50 -16.24 14.18 2.78
C LEU A 50 -16.09 12.70 2.43
N PHE A 51 -16.73 11.80 3.19
CA PHE A 51 -16.70 10.36 2.91
C PHE A 51 -17.33 10.03 1.55
N VAL A 52 -18.49 10.61 1.23
CA VAL A 52 -19.16 10.41 -0.07
C VAL A 52 -18.31 10.93 -1.22
N ALA A 53 -17.71 12.13 -1.08
CA ALA A 53 -16.82 12.69 -2.09
C ALA A 53 -15.57 11.85 -2.31
N LEU A 54 -14.96 11.34 -1.22
CA LEU A 54 -13.82 10.43 -1.27
C LEU A 54 -14.17 9.13 -2.00
N ALA A 55 -15.27 8.49 -1.59
CA ALA A 55 -15.73 7.24 -2.20
C ALA A 55 -16.04 7.44 -3.69
N GLY A 56 -16.73 8.53 -4.05
CA GLY A 56 -17.02 8.88 -5.44
C GLY A 56 -15.76 9.10 -6.26
N ALA A 57 -14.78 9.85 -5.74
CA ALA A 57 -13.51 10.09 -6.43
C ALA A 57 -12.72 8.79 -6.64
N VAL A 58 -12.65 7.92 -5.62
CA VAL A 58 -11.98 6.61 -5.72
C VAL A 58 -12.69 5.71 -6.73
N VAL A 59 -14.02 5.58 -6.67
CA VAL A 59 -14.80 4.75 -7.60
C VAL A 59 -14.66 5.24 -9.04
N LEU A 60 -14.73 6.55 -9.28
CA LEU A 60 -14.58 7.10 -10.63
C LEU A 60 -13.15 6.94 -11.16
N THR A 61 -12.14 7.20 -10.33
CA THR A 61 -10.73 7.01 -10.71
C THR A 61 -10.44 5.55 -11.02
N THR A 62 -10.98 4.62 -10.22
CA THR A 62 -10.84 3.17 -10.41
C THR A 62 -11.59 2.71 -11.66
N GLY A 63 -12.82 3.18 -11.86
CA GLY A 63 -13.62 2.88 -13.05
C GLY A 63 -12.98 3.40 -14.34
N ALA A 64 -12.42 4.61 -14.31
CA ALA A 64 -11.69 5.17 -15.44
C ALA A 64 -10.40 4.37 -15.74
N ALA A 65 -9.63 3.99 -14.72
CA ALA A 65 -8.45 3.16 -14.90
C ALA A 65 -8.79 1.79 -15.52
N ASN A 66 -9.83 1.14 -15.01
CA ASN A 66 -10.30 -0.15 -15.51
C ASN A 66 -10.88 -0.05 -16.93
N TYR A 67 -11.54 1.05 -17.28
CA TYR A 67 -12.06 1.28 -18.64
C TYR A 67 -10.93 1.33 -19.68
N VAL A 68 -9.77 1.89 -19.31
CA VAL A 68 -8.59 1.92 -20.18
C VAL A 68 -7.76 0.62 -20.05
N GLY A 69 -8.16 -0.33 -19.20
CA GLY A 69 -7.48 -1.61 -19.04
C GLY A 69 -6.17 -1.55 -18.24
N MET A 70 -5.99 -0.53 -17.39
CA MET A 70 -4.81 -0.38 -16.54
C MET A 70 -5.11 -0.58 -15.06
N SER A 71 -4.08 -0.92 -14.28
CA SER A 71 -4.16 -1.06 -12.82
C SER A 71 -4.62 0.24 -12.17
N ALA A 72 -5.68 0.16 -11.35
CA ALA A 72 -6.23 1.30 -10.62
C ALA A 72 -5.30 1.84 -9.51
N LEU A 73 -4.25 1.10 -9.15
CA LEU A 73 -3.36 1.46 -8.04
C LEU A 73 -2.57 2.74 -8.31
N LEU A 74 -2.07 2.94 -9.54
CA LEU A 74 -1.29 4.12 -9.89
C LEU A 74 -2.16 5.39 -9.94
N PRO A 75 -3.30 5.42 -10.66
CA PRO A 75 -4.22 6.55 -10.61
C PRO A 75 -4.76 6.84 -9.20
N GLY A 76 -5.05 5.80 -8.42
CA GLY A 76 -5.47 5.92 -7.02
C GLY A 76 -4.39 6.54 -6.11
N LEU A 77 -3.13 6.15 -6.30
CA LEU A 77 -2.00 6.77 -5.61
C LEU A 77 -1.90 8.27 -5.94
N LEU A 78 -1.99 8.62 -7.23
CA LEU A 78 -1.93 10.00 -7.68
C LEU A 78 -3.10 10.83 -7.16
N LEU A 79 -4.32 10.27 -7.17
CA LEU A 79 -5.48 10.87 -6.53
C LEU A 79 -5.19 11.19 -5.06
N GLY A 80 -4.65 10.25 -4.29
CA GLY A 80 -4.31 10.44 -2.88
C GLY A 80 -3.24 11.53 -2.66
N VAL A 81 -2.20 11.55 -3.49
CA VAL A 81 -1.17 12.60 -3.49
C VAL A 81 -1.79 13.97 -3.76
N ILE A 82 -2.69 14.07 -4.74
CA ILE A 82 -3.35 15.34 -5.07
C ILE A 82 -4.27 15.78 -3.93
N LEU A 83 -4.99 14.85 -3.33
CA LEU A 83 -5.88 15.13 -2.19
C LEU A 83 -5.14 15.68 -0.98
N VAL A 84 -4.04 15.04 -0.58
CA VAL A 84 -3.31 15.49 0.61
C VAL A 84 -2.66 16.86 0.41
N ASN A 85 -2.27 17.19 -0.83
CA ASN A 85 -1.65 18.47 -1.18
C ASN A 85 -2.66 19.60 -1.42
N THR A 86 -3.84 19.28 -1.94
CA THR A 86 -4.84 20.30 -2.33
C THR A 86 -5.92 20.49 -1.26
N SER A 87 -6.25 19.45 -0.49
CA SER A 87 -7.34 19.51 0.48
C SER A 87 -6.94 20.26 1.75
N ARG A 88 -7.74 21.27 2.07
CA ARG A 88 -7.64 22.02 3.35
C ARG A 88 -7.95 21.13 4.57
N GLN A 89 -8.70 20.05 4.36
CA GLN A 89 -9.11 19.07 5.38
C GLN A 89 -8.29 17.77 5.33
N ARG A 90 -7.03 17.81 4.89
CA ARG A 90 -6.15 16.63 4.77
C ARG A 90 -6.12 15.72 6.01
N ASN A 91 -6.25 16.28 7.21
CA ASN A 91 -6.25 15.52 8.46
C ASN A 91 -7.55 14.70 8.62
N GLU A 92 -8.70 15.28 8.26
CA GLU A 92 -10.00 14.58 8.32
C GLU A 92 -10.05 13.47 7.26
N VAL A 93 -9.56 13.76 6.05
CA VAL A 93 -9.41 12.74 4.98
C VAL A 93 -8.53 11.59 5.45
N GLY A 94 -7.36 11.89 6.03
CA GLY A 94 -6.45 10.89 6.56
C GLY A 94 -7.06 10.06 7.68
N ASN A 95 -7.80 10.69 8.59
CA ASN A 95 -8.49 10.00 9.68
C ASN A 95 -9.62 9.07 9.18
N LEU A 96 -10.37 9.50 8.16
CA LEU A 96 -11.39 8.66 7.51
C LEU A 96 -10.73 7.45 6.83
N LEU A 97 -9.66 7.66 6.07
CA LEU A 97 -8.90 6.58 5.42
C LEU A 97 -8.30 5.61 6.46
N ALA A 98 -7.73 6.12 7.55
CA ALA A 98 -7.14 5.29 8.61
C ALA A 98 -8.17 4.38 9.29
N LYS A 99 -9.44 4.79 9.36
CA LYS A 99 -10.53 3.96 9.91
C LYS A 99 -10.88 2.78 8.98
N VAL A 100 -10.82 2.97 7.66
CA VAL A 100 -11.14 1.92 6.68
C VAL A 100 -9.95 1.06 6.28
N ASP A 101 -8.72 1.54 6.48
CA ASP A 101 -7.48 0.85 6.11
C ASP A 101 -7.38 -0.55 6.75
N ARG A 102 -7.59 -0.65 8.07
CA ARG A 102 -7.53 -1.95 8.77
C ARG A 102 -8.59 -2.95 8.28
N PRO A 103 -9.90 -2.62 8.22
CA PRO A 103 -10.91 -3.50 7.66
C PRO A 103 -10.58 -3.95 6.23
N LEU A 104 -10.12 -3.04 5.36
CA LEU A 104 -9.77 -3.36 3.98
C LEU A 104 -8.58 -4.31 3.90
N TYR A 105 -7.57 -4.13 4.75
CA TYR A 105 -6.43 -5.04 4.82
C TYR A 105 -6.87 -6.48 5.14
N PHE A 106 -7.73 -6.66 6.15
CA PHE A 106 -8.24 -7.99 6.49
C PHE A 106 -9.08 -8.59 5.37
N LEU A 107 -9.93 -7.79 4.72
CA LEU A 107 -10.72 -8.24 3.57
C LEU A 107 -9.84 -8.72 2.43
N MET A 108 -8.80 -7.95 2.07
CA MET A 108 -7.83 -8.33 1.05
C MET A 108 -7.10 -9.63 1.42
N LEU A 109 -6.74 -9.82 2.69
CA LEU A 109 -6.08 -11.04 3.15
C LEU A 109 -6.99 -12.27 3.06
N ILE A 110 -8.27 -12.12 3.42
CA ILE A 110 -9.27 -13.18 3.29
C ILE A 110 -9.48 -13.54 1.82
N CYS A 111 -9.67 -12.54 0.95
CA CYS A 111 -9.79 -12.76 -0.50
C CYS A 111 -8.52 -13.39 -1.08
N ALA A 112 -7.34 -12.95 -0.65
CA ALA A 112 -6.09 -13.50 -1.12
C ALA A 112 -5.90 -14.95 -0.69
N GLY A 113 -6.27 -15.30 0.54
CA GLY A 113 -6.27 -16.68 1.02
C GLY A 113 -7.30 -17.56 0.30
N ALA A 114 -8.49 -17.02 -0.02
CA ALA A 114 -9.51 -17.74 -0.77
C ALA A 114 -9.11 -18.02 -2.23
N LEU A 115 -8.36 -17.09 -2.85
CA LEU A 115 -7.85 -17.24 -4.21
C LEU A 115 -6.55 -18.07 -4.27
N TRP A 116 -5.94 -18.37 -3.12
CA TRP A 116 -4.66 -19.03 -3.06
C TRP A 116 -4.79 -20.52 -3.37
N ALA A 117 -4.40 -20.90 -4.58
CA ALA A 117 -4.28 -22.27 -5.03
C ALA A 117 -2.82 -22.54 -5.46
N PRO A 118 -1.95 -23.03 -4.56
CA PRO A 118 -0.57 -23.32 -4.92
C PRO A 118 -0.51 -24.49 -5.91
N SER A 119 0.04 -24.24 -7.10
CA SER A 119 0.26 -25.26 -8.12
C SER A 119 1.56 -26.03 -7.86
N ALA A 120 1.45 -27.26 -7.35
CA ALA A 120 2.54 -28.24 -7.19
C ALA A 120 3.76 -27.84 -6.33
N THR A 121 4.51 -28.86 -5.91
CA THR A 121 5.68 -28.80 -5.00
C THR A 121 6.84 -27.96 -5.56
N ASP A 122 6.90 -27.74 -6.87
CA ASP A 122 8.01 -27.05 -7.56
C ASP A 122 8.03 -25.53 -7.36
N VAL A 123 6.95 -24.93 -6.85
CA VAL A 123 6.86 -23.48 -6.60
C VAL A 123 7.66 -23.06 -5.34
N PHE A 124 7.98 -23.99 -4.44
CA PHE A 124 8.65 -23.66 -3.18
C PHE A 124 10.07 -23.11 -3.36
N VAL A 125 10.86 -23.72 -4.26
CA VAL A 125 12.25 -23.31 -4.50
C VAL A 125 12.35 -21.88 -5.06
N PRO A 126 11.65 -21.50 -6.15
CA PRO A 126 11.71 -20.13 -6.67
C PRO A 126 11.11 -19.11 -5.69
N VAL A 127 10.05 -19.45 -4.94
CA VAL A 127 9.47 -18.57 -3.91
C VAL A 127 10.48 -18.29 -2.80
N LEU A 128 11.17 -19.33 -2.30
CA LEU A 128 12.17 -19.18 -1.24
C LEU A 128 13.36 -18.36 -1.72
N ALA A 129 13.84 -18.62 -2.93
CA ALA A 129 14.93 -17.85 -3.55
C ALA A 129 14.54 -16.37 -3.73
N PHE A 130 13.34 -16.10 -4.26
CA PHE A 130 12.80 -14.74 -4.39
C PHE A 130 12.74 -14.03 -3.04
N LEU A 131 12.24 -14.72 -2.01
CA LEU A 131 12.09 -14.14 -0.68
C LEU A 131 13.45 -13.79 -0.05
N ALA A 132 14.42 -14.70 -0.14
CA ALA A 132 15.78 -14.47 0.37
C ALA A 132 16.42 -13.28 -0.35
N LEU A 133 16.36 -13.26 -1.69
CA LEU A 133 16.91 -12.17 -2.48
C LEU A 133 16.21 -10.84 -2.18
N ARG A 134 14.89 -10.85 -2.01
CA ARG A 134 14.09 -9.66 -1.68
C ARG A 134 14.41 -9.13 -0.28
N GLY A 135 14.52 -10.01 0.71
CA GLY A 135 14.90 -9.65 2.08
C GLY A 135 16.30 -9.03 2.12
N LEU A 136 17.28 -9.69 1.49
CA LEU A 136 18.64 -9.18 1.35
C LEU A 136 18.69 -7.85 0.60
N GLY A 137 17.90 -7.71 -0.47
CA GLY A 137 17.79 -6.47 -1.24
C GLY A 137 17.24 -5.30 -0.42
N LYS A 138 16.19 -5.50 0.38
CA LYS A 138 15.63 -4.44 1.24
C LYS A 138 16.58 -4.03 2.36
N VAL A 139 17.15 -5.01 3.08
CA VAL A 139 18.04 -4.74 4.21
C VAL A 139 19.38 -4.17 3.72
N GLY A 140 19.97 -4.82 2.73
CA GLY A 140 21.23 -4.39 2.11
C GLY A 140 21.07 -3.04 1.42
N GLY A 141 20.05 -2.88 0.57
CA GLY A 141 19.75 -1.63 -0.13
C GLY A 141 19.48 -0.48 0.84
N GLY A 142 18.71 -0.72 1.91
CA GLY A 142 18.47 0.28 2.95
C GLY A 142 19.75 0.69 3.68
N TYR A 143 20.62 -0.28 4.01
CA TYR A 143 21.93 0.00 4.62
C TYR A 143 22.85 0.80 3.68
N PHE A 144 22.96 0.40 2.42
CA PHE A 144 23.77 1.12 1.43
C PHE A 144 23.26 2.53 1.16
N ALA A 145 21.94 2.71 1.03
CA ALA A 145 21.31 4.01 0.84
C ALA A 145 21.54 4.92 2.07
N ALA A 146 21.38 4.40 3.29
CA ALA A 146 21.67 5.14 4.52
C ALA A 146 23.15 5.54 4.60
N ARG A 147 24.07 4.66 4.16
CA ARG A 147 25.51 4.93 4.14
C ARG A 147 25.89 5.99 3.13
N ALA A 148 25.35 5.90 1.92
CA ALA A 148 25.59 6.88 0.86
C ALA A 148 25.11 8.29 1.24
N ASN A 149 24.00 8.40 1.98
CA ASN A 149 23.42 9.68 2.40
C ASN A 149 23.93 10.18 3.76
N GLY A 150 24.90 9.50 4.40
CA GLY A 150 25.40 9.89 5.74
C GLY A 150 24.36 9.75 6.87
N ALA A 151 23.23 9.09 6.59
CA ALA A 151 22.06 9.06 7.46
C ALA A 151 22.16 7.97 8.57
N LEU A 152 23.22 7.15 8.59
CA LEU A 152 23.43 6.12 9.63
C LEU A 152 23.51 6.70 11.04
N GLY A 153 24.04 7.92 11.19
CA GLY A 153 24.13 8.57 12.51
C GLY A 153 22.76 8.98 13.07
N ALA A 154 21.79 9.30 12.21
CA ALA A 154 20.46 9.77 12.61
C ALA A 154 19.46 8.62 12.82
N PHE A 155 19.58 7.55 12.05
CA PHE A 155 18.56 6.50 11.96
C PHE A 155 19.04 5.10 12.42
N GLY A 156 20.35 4.93 12.63
CA GLY A 156 20.97 3.70 13.06
C GLY A 156 21.04 2.59 11.99
N PRO A 157 21.81 1.52 12.24
CA PRO A 157 22.01 0.41 11.28
C PRO A 157 20.74 -0.42 11.02
N ARG A 158 19.69 -0.25 11.84
CA ARG A 158 18.43 -0.99 11.75
C ARG A 158 17.38 -0.33 10.84
N TRP A 159 17.68 0.81 10.20
CA TRP A 159 16.70 1.51 9.37
C TRP A 159 16.23 0.70 8.16
N GLY A 160 17.11 -0.15 7.59
CA GLY A 160 16.72 -1.11 6.54
C GLY A 160 15.65 -2.11 7.00
N LEU A 161 15.52 -2.36 8.31
CA LEU A 161 14.44 -3.18 8.88
C LEU A 161 13.09 -2.44 8.90
N ALA A 162 13.08 -1.11 8.97
CA ALA A 162 11.84 -0.34 8.86
C ALA A 162 11.22 -0.43 7.45
N LEU A 163 12.05 -0.56 6.41
CA LEU A 163 11.62 -0.75 5.02
C LEU A 163 11.05 -2.15 4.74
N LEU A 164 11.18 -3.11 5.65
CA LEU A 164 10.59 -4.43 5.47
C LEU A 164 9.06 -4.35 5.43
N GLY A 165 8.43 -3.43 6.18
CA GLY A 165 6.98 -3.20 6.15
C GLY A 165 6.45 -3.14 4.71
N GLN A 166 5.70 -4.18 4.31
CA GLN A 166 5.13 -4.28 2.96
C GLN A 166 3.74 -3.64 2.86
N GLY A 167 3.05 -3.50 4.01
CA GLY A 167 1.69 -2.97 4.12
C GLY A 167 0.65 -3.76 3.32
N GLY A 168 -0.60 -3.30 3.34
CA GLY A 168 -1.67 -3.86 2.52
C GLY A 168 -1.48 -3.69 1.02
N LEU A 169 -0.68 -2.70 0.61
CA LEU A 169 -0.40 -2.40 -0.80
C LEU A 169 0.22 -3.60 -1.55
N ALA A 170 1.08 -4.38 -0.89
CA ALA A 170 1.68 -5.54 -1.52
C ALA A 170 0.66 -6.65 -1.85
N ILE A 171 -0.34 -6.84 -0.98
CA ILE A 171 -1.44 -7.79 -1.23
C ILE A 171 -2.33 -7.26 -2.35
N ALA A 172 -2.66 -5.96 -2.32
CA ALA A 172 -3.45 -5.33 -3.36
C ALA A 172 -2.80 -5.47 -4.76
N LEU A 173 -1.49 -5.23 -4.85
CA LEU A 173 -0.72 -5.44 -6.08
C LEU A 173 -0.72 -6.90 -6.53
N ALA A 174 -0.60 -7.84 -5.59
CA ALA A 174 -0.62 -9.26 -5.92
C ALA A 174 -2.00 -9.70 -6.46
N LEU A 175 -3.09 -9.24 -5.83
CA LEU A 175 -4.46 -9.48 -6.28
C LEU A 175 -4.73 -8.84 -7.65
N ASP A 176 -4.35 -7.57 -7.83
CA ASP A 176 -4.49 -6.87 -9.11
C ASP A 176 -3.72 -7.60 -10.23
N TYR A 177 -2.51 -8.09 -9.92
CA TYR A 177 -1.73 -8.90 -10.85
C TYR A 177 -2.39 -10.24 -11.16
N SER A 178 -2.88 -10.98 -10.16
CA SER A 178 -3.46 -12.32 -10.38
C SER A 178 -4.77 -12.28 -11.16
N LEU A 179 -5.50 -11.16 -11.09
CA LEU A 179 -6.73 -10.92 -11.85
C LEU A 179 -6.47 -10.33 -13.24
N SER A 180 -5.23 -9.93 -13.54
CA SER A 180 -4.89 -9.33 -14.82
C SER A 180 -4.82 -10.40 -15.93
N PRO A 181 -5.49 -10.19 -17.09
CA PRO A 181 -5.45 -11.14 -18.21
C PRO A 181 -4.06 -11.37 -18.79
N THR A 182 -3.12 -10.43 -18.59
CA THR A 182 -1.75 -10.49 -19.13
C THR A 182 -0.72 -11.05 -18.14
N ALA A 183 -1.17 -11.62 -17.03
CA ALA A 183 -0.27 -12.12 -16.00
C ALA A 183 0.46 -13.40 -16.46
N ILE A 184 1.79 -13.33 -16.45
CA ILE A 184 2.68 -14.47 -16.73
C ILE A 184 2.89 -15.20 -15.40
N GLU A 185 2.62 -16.51 -15.38
CA GLU A 185 2.68 -17.36 -14.18
C GLU A 185 2.00 -16.73 -12.93
N PRO A 186 0.69 -16.44 -12.98
CA PRO A 186 0.00 -15.71 -11.92
C PRO A 186 0.10 -16.41 -10.56
N SER A 187 0.03 -17.74 -10.55
CA SER A 187 0.08 -18.57 -9.34
C SER A 187 1.43 -18.44 -8.61
N LEU A 188 2.54 -18.42 -9.35
CA LEU A 188 3.88 -18.32 -8.78
C LEU A 188 4.11 -16.92 -8.19
N VAL A 189 3.83 -15.86 -8.96
CA VAL A 189 4.02 -14.47 -8.51
C VAL A 189 3.11 -14.16 -7.33
N PHE A 190 1.85 -14.60 -7.39
CA PHE A 190 0.88 -14.41 -6.31
C PHE A 190 1.31 -15.15 -5.03
N THR A 191 1.72 -16.42 -5.14
CA THR A 191 2.22 -17.20 -4.00
C THR A 191 3.49 -16.56 -3.43
N ALA A 192 4.43 -16.14 -4.26
CA ALA A 192 5.65 -15.47 -3.82
C ALA A 192 5.36 -14.17 -3.07
N ALA A 193 4.45 -13.34 -3.61
CA ALA A 193 4.04 -12.10 -2.98
C ALA A 193 3.32 -12.33 -1.66
N LEU A 194 2.38 -13.29 -1.62
CA LEU A 194 1.61 -13.63 -0.43
C LEU A 194 2.49 -14.20 0.68
N CYS A 195 3.34 -15.20 0.38
CA CYS A 195 4.31 -15.73 1.33
C CYS A 195 5.25 -14.64 1.86
N SER A 196 5.70 -13.72 1.00
CA SER A 196 6.55 -12.59 1.42
C SER A 196 5.84 -11.65 2.40
N VAL A 197 4.58 -11.31 2.13
CA VAL A 197 3.79 -10.47 3.05
C VAL A 197 3.58 -11.18 4.37
N LEU A 198 3.12 -12.43 4.35
CA LEU A 198 2.87 -13.22 5.57
C LEU A 198 4.11 -13.37 6.44
N LEU A 199 5.26 -13.65 5.83
CA LEU A 199 6.51 -13.77 6.56
C LEU A 199 6.93 -12.43 7.16
N THR A 200 6.86 -11.36 6.39
CA THR A 200 7.28 -10.04 6.88
C THR A 200 6.36 -9.51 7.98
N ASP A 201 5.05 -9.74 7.87
CA ASP A 201 4.06 -9.36 8.88
C ASP A 201 4.16 -10.22 10.16
N SER A 202 4.53 -11.50 10.01
CA SER A 202 4.84 -12.37 11.16
C SER A 202 6.10 -11.91 11.91
N PHE A 203 7.13 -11.47 11.18
CA PHE A 203 8.36 -10.95 11.78
C PHE A 203 8.13 -9.60 12.47
N SER A 204 7.32 -8.71 11.90
CA SER A 204 6.98 -7.41 12.51
C SER A 204 6.18 -7.60 13.80
N ALA A 205 5.21 -8.52 13.82
CA ALA A 205 4.41 -8.83 15.02
C ALA A 205 5.28 -9.40 16.16
N ARG A 206 6.29 -10.23 15.84
CA ARG A 206 7.25 -10.75 16.83
C ARG A 206 8.14 -9.65 17.38
N LEU A 207 8.71 -8.82 16.51
CA LEU A 207 9.58 -7.71 16.94
C LEU A 207 8.82 -6.67 17.78
N ALA A 208 7.54 -6.41 17.48
CA ALA A 208 6.70 -5.55 18.30
C ALA A 208 6.44 -6.14 19.70
N ARG A 209 6.23 -7.46 19.81
CA ARG A 209 6.07 -8.14 21.10
C ARG A 209 7.35 -8.13 21.93
N ASP A 210 8.50 -8.33 21.30
CA ASP A 210 9.80 -8.31 22.00
C ASP A 210 10.12 -6.91 22.55
N VAL A 211 9.72 -5.84 21.84
CA VAL A 211 9.88 -4.46 22.32
C VAL A 211 8.90 -4.15 23.45
N VAL A 212 7.63 -4.56 23.34
CA VAL A 212 6.62 -4.32 24.39
C VAL A 212 6.89 -5.15 25.65
N GLY A 213 7.37 -6.38 25.51
CA GLY A 213 7.77 -7.24 26.63
C GLY A 213 9.05 -6.78 27.35
N GLY A 214 9.81 -5.85 26.76
CA GLY A 214 10.99 -5.25 27.36
C GLY A 214 10.75 -3.88 28.03
N LEU A 215 9.51 -3.37 28.04
CA LEU A 215 9.20 -2.08 28.67
C LEU A 215 8.94 -2.25 30.18
N PRO A 216 9.49 -1.38 31.05
CA PRO A 216 9.18 -1.38 32.48
C PRO A 216 7.68 -1.23 32.73
N GLU A 217 7.15 -1.99 33.69
CA GLU A 217 5.72 -2.06 34.07
C GLU A 217 5.09 -0.69 34.41
N GLU A 218 5.92 0.29 34.77
CA GLU A 218 5.56 1.67 35.13
C GLU A 218 4.97 2.49 33.96
N ILE A 219 5.22 2.09 32.70
CA ILE A 219 4.63 2.72 31.50
C ILE A 219 3.30 2.03 31.11
N LEU A 220 3.09 0.78 31.52
CA LEU A 220 1.93 -0.05 31.17
C LEU A 220 0.69 0.24 32.03
N LEU A 221 0.87 0.77 33.24
CA LEU A 221 -0.23 1.16 34.13
C LEU A 221 -0.13 2.67 34.43
N PRO A 222 -1.02 3.51 33.86
CA PRO A 222 -1.15 4.90 34.31
C PRO A 222 -1.46 4.89 35.80
N SER A 223 -0.52 5.35 36.62
CA SER A 223 -0.69 5.46 38.06
C SER A 223 -1.99 6.22 38.37
N PRO A 224 -2.89 5.68 39.21
CA PRO A 224 -4.11 6.41 39.56
C PRO A 224 -3.71 7.76 40.14
N ALA A 225 -4.22 8.83 39.52
CA ALA A 225 -3.94 10.20 39.91
C ALA A 225 -4.09 10.34 41.43
N ARG A 226 -3.00 10.71 42.11
CA ARG A 226 -3.06 11.02 43.55
C ARG A 226 -4.09 12.12 43.74
N PRO A 227 -5.10 11.96 44.61
CA PRO A 227 -6.03 13.04 44.90
C PRO A 227 -5.24 14.23 45.42
N SER A 228 -5.36 15.37 44.73
CA SER A 228 -4.83 16.65 45.18
C SER A 228 -5.49 16.97 46.51
N ALA A 229 -4.72 16.92 47.59
CA ALA A 229 -5.12 17.51 48.86
C ALA A 229 -5.19 19.03 48.69
N SER A 230 -6.36 19.53 48.31
CA SER A 230 -6.88 20.81 48.79
C SER A 230 -7.17 20.64 50.27
N GLY A 231 -6.80 21.50 51.20
CA GLY A 231 -6.26 22.85 51.16
C GLY A 231 -6.51 23.37 52.58
N ASP A 232 -5.44 23.84 53.22
CA ASP A 232 -5.55 24.71 54.40
C ASP A 232 -5.97 26.12 53.95
#